data_AF-A0A3S3RFK7-F1
#
_entry.id   AF-A0A3S3RFK7-F1
#
_cell.length_a   1.000
_cell.length_b   1.000
_cell.length_c   1.000
_cell.angle_alpha   90.00
_cell.angle_beta   90.00
_cell.angle_gamma   90.00
#
_symmetry.space_group_name_H-M   'P 1'
#
loop_
_entity.id
_entity.type
_entity.pdbx_description
1 polymer ?
#
loop_
_entity_poly.entity_id
_entity_poly.type
_entity_poly.pdbx_seq_one_letter_code
_entity_poly.pdbx_strand_id
1 'polypeptide(L)'
;TFQLAQPFAPDFESLREDFNLAIEQLRGTLNTVAESGASIDSGAREVSSSADDLSKRTEQQAASLEETAAALDQITANVSNSSKRADEARAVAIQANESARHSGQVVASAVGAMGKIEQSS
;
A
#
# COMPACT_ATOMS: atom_id res chain seq x y z
N THR A 1 44.00 7.48 -35.54
CA THR A 1 44.93 8.28 -34.70
C THR A 1 45.80 9.10 -35.63
N PHE A 2 45.77 10.42 -35.49
CA PHE A 2 46.55 11.33 -36.33
C PHE A 2 47.77 11.79 -35.55
N GLN A 3 48.94 11.73 -36.19
CA GLN A 3 50.19 12.24 -35.66
C GLN A 3 51.03 12.80 -36.80
N LEU A 4 51.81 13.84 -36.52
CA LEU A 4 52.84 14.35 -37.42
C LEU A 4 54.04 13.40 -37.36
N ALA A 5 54.12 12.48 -38.32
CA ALA A 5 55.11 11.39 -38.34
C ALA A 5 56.43 11.77 -39.01
N GLN A 6 56.43 12.77 -39.89
CA GLN A 6 57.66 13.22 -40.56
C GLN A 6 58.46 14.14 -39.63
N PRO A 7 59.75 13.86 -39.39
CA PRO A 7 60.62 14.77 -38.63
C PRO A 7 60.67 16.14 -39.27
N PHE A 8 60.67 17.18 -38.44
CA PHE A 8 60.85 18.55 -38.88
C PHE A 8 62.34 18.89 -38.90
N ALA A 9 62.68 20.09 -39.39
CA ALA A 9 64.03 20.60 -39.22
C ALA A 9 64.36 20.68 -37.71
N PRO A 10 65.64 20.54 -37.30
CA PRO A 10 66.02 20.44 -35.89
C PRO A 10 65.42 21.52 -34.99
N ASP A 11 65.37 22.76 -35.49
CA ASP A 11 64.85 23.92 -34.74
C ASP A 11 63.33 23.86 -34.46
N PHE A 12 62.58 23.02 -35.18
CA PHE A 12 61.11 22.90 -35.10
C PHE A 12 60.64 21.53 -34.61
N GLU A 13 61.55 20.63 -34.25
CA GLU A 13 61.18 19.26 -33.83
C GLU A 13 60.36 19.26 -32.54
N SER A 14 60.64 20.17 -31.61
CA SER A 14 59.85 20.34 -30.38
C SER A 14 58.39 20.67 -30.66
N LEU A 15 58.09 21.48 -31.69
CA LEU A 15 56.72 21.79 -32.09
C LEU A 15 55.96 20.55 -32.57
N ARG A 16 56.64 19.65 -33.30
CA ARG A 16 56.06 18.37 -33.75
C ARG A 16 55.73 17.47 -32.55
N GLU A 17 56.64 17.40 -31.58
CA GLU A 17 56.45 16.64 -30.34
C GLU A 17 55.31 17.19 -29.49
N ASP A 18 55.32 18.50 -29.21
CA ASP A 18 54.29 19.19 -28.43
C ASP A 18 52.90 19.05 -29.06
N PHE A 19 52.81 19.18 -30.40
CA PHE A 19 51.54 18.98 -31.12
C PHE A 19 51.02 17.55 -30.95
N ASN A 20 51.88 16.55 -31.14
CA ASN A 20 51.49 15.15 -31.00
C ASN A 20 51.06 14.82 -29.56
N LEU A 21 51.78 15.36 -28.56
CA LEU A 21 51.41 15.24 -27.14
C LEU A 21 50.06 15.89 -26.84
N ALA A 22 49.80 17.09 -27.37
CA ALA A 22 48.54 17.79 -27.16
C ALA A 22 47.35 17.04 -27.78
N ILE A 23 47.50 16.52 -29.00
CA ILE A 23 46.48 15.70 -29.66
C ILE A 23 46.23 14.39 -28.90
N GLU A 24 47.30 13.77 -28.38
CA GLU A 24 47.18 12.56 -27.58
C GLU A 24 46.41 12.82 -26.27
N GLN A 25 46.74 13.89 -25.55
CA GLN A 25 46.02 14.28 -24.34
C GLN A 25 44.56 14.62 -24.63
N LEU A 26 44.29 15.43 -25.66
CA LEU A 26 42.92 15.77 -26.07
C LEU A 26 42.09 14.52 -26.40
N ARG A 27 42.70 13.57 -27.11
CA ARG A 27 42.07 12.27 -27.41
C ARG A 27 41.75 11.50 -26.14
N GLY A 28 42.69 11.43 -25.20
CA GLY A 28 42.47 10.81 -23.89
C GLY A 28 41.29 11.44 -23.16
N THR A 29 41.25 12.78 -23.08
CA THR A 29 40.14 13.52 -22.47
C THR A 29 38.80 13.24 -23.15
N LEU A 30 38.73 13.26 -24.48
CA LEU A 30 37.50 12.98 -25.22
C LEU A 30 37.02 11.53 -25.02
N ASN A 31 37.92 10.57 -24.94
CA ASN A 31 37.57 9.19 -24.60
C ASN A 31 36.97 9.10 -23.20
N THR A 32 37.60 9.73 -22.19
CA THR A 32 37.04 9.76 -20.82
C THR A 32 35.65 10.39 -20.78
N VAL A 33 35.42 11.45 -21.55
CA VAL A 33 34.10 12.09 -21.66
C VAL A 33 33.09 11.15 -22.30
N ALA A 34 33.47 10.45 -23.37
CA ALA A 34 32.60 9.48 -24.04
C ALA A 34 32.23 8.31 -23.12
N GLU A 35 33.20 7.76 -22.38
CA GLU A 35 32.99 6.69 -21.40
C GLU A 35 32.07 7.14 -20.25
N SER A 36 32.28 8.38 -19.77
CA SER A 36 31.42 8.98 -18.74
C SER A 36 29.99 9.17 -19.26
N GLY A 37 29.83 9.62 -20.51
CA GLY A 37 28.53 9.75 -21.16
C GLY A 37 27.80 8.41 -21.29
N ALA A 38 28.51 7.35 -21.71
CA ALA A 38 27.95 6.01 -21.80
C ALA A 38 27.53 5.45 -20.43
N SER A 39 28.32 5.72 -19.40
CA SER A 39 28.00 5.32 -18.02
C SER A 39 26.74 6.04 -17.50
N ILE A 40 26.60 7.33 -17.79
CA ILE A 40 25.42 8.13 -17.45
C ILE A 40 24.17 7.60 -18.19
N ASP A 41 24.27 7.32 -19.50
CA ASP A 41 23.14 6.76 -20.27
C ASP A 41 22.69 5.42 -19.70
N SER A 42 23.64 4.53 -19.38
CA SER A 42 23.34 3.25 -18.74
C SER A 42 22.63 3.44 -17.39
N GLY A 43 23.16 4.31 -16.52
CA GLY A 43 22.54 4.60 -15.22
C GLY A 43 21.15 5.22 -15.34
N ALA A 44 20.94 6.12 -16.31
CA ALA A 44 19.63 6.72 -16.56
C ALA A 44 18.59 5.68 -17.01
N ARG A 45 18.98 4.71 -17.85
CA ARG A 45 18.09 3.61 -18.25
C ARG A 45 17.73 2.70 -17.08
N GLU A 46 18.68 2.40 -16.21
CA GLU A 46 18.45 1.60 -15.00
C GLU A 46 17.49 2.30 -14.02
N VAL A 47 17.69 3.61 -13.81
CA VAL A 47 16.78 4.45 -13.02
C VAL A 47 15.37 4.47 -13.63
N SER A 48 15.26 4.63 -14.95
CA SER A 48 13.96 4.60 -15.64
C SER A 48 13.25 3.26 -15.46
N SER A 49 13.96 2.14 -15.64
CA SER A 49 13.38 0.81 -15.43
C SER A 49 12.95 0.59 -13.97
N SER A 50 13.75 1.05 -13.02
CA SER A 50 13.43 0.95 -11.60
C SER A 50 12.22 1.80 -11.22
N ALA A 51 12.08 2.98 -11.84
CA ALA A 51 10.93 3.86 -11.64
C ALA A 51 9.63 3.24 -12.22
N ASP A 52 9.70 2.61 -13.40
CA ASP A 52 8.56 1.90 -14.00
C ASP A 52 8.11 0.73 -13.11
N ASP A 53 9.05 -0.04 -12.58
CA ASP A 53 8.75 -1.15 -11.68
C ASP A 53 8.17 -0.66 -10.35
N LEU A 54 8.69 0.44 -9.80
CA LEU A 54 8.13 1.07 -8.61
C LEU A 54 6.71 1.58 -8.87
N SER A 55 6.46 2.21 -10.02
CA SER A 55 5.13 2.69 -10.42
C SER A 55 4.11 1.54 -10.48
N LYS A 56 4.45 0.44 -11.17
CA LYS A 56 3.59 -0.76 -11.23
C LYS A 56 3.30 -1.34 -9.84
N ARG A 57 4.30 -1.38 -8.96
CA ARG A 57 4.12 -1.84 -7.57
C ARG A 57 3.22 -0.90 -6.79
N THR A 58 3.35 0.41 -6.95
CA THR A 58 2.49 1.40 -6.31
C THR A 58 1.05 1.27 -6.80
N GLU A 59 0.82 1.07 -8.11
CA GLU A 59 -0.52 0.79 -8.65
C GLU A 59 -1.13 -0.48 -8.05
N GLN A 60 -0.35 -1.57 -7.97
CA GLN A 60 -0.83 -2.81 -7.38
C GLN A 60 -1.14 -2.68 -5.89
N GLN A 61 -0.31 -1.93 -5.15
CA GLN A 61 -0.57 -1.64 -3.74
C GLN A 61 -1.81 -0.77 -3.53
N ALA A 62 -2.04 0.22 -4.40
CA ALA A 62 -3.24 1.03 -4.37
C ALA A 62 -4.50 0.18 -4.62
N ALA A 63 -4.45 -0.74 -5.59
CA ALA A 63 -5.55 -1.68 -5.84
C ALA A 63 -5.81 -2.59 -4.62
N SER A 64 -4.77 -3.15 -3.99
CA SER A 64 -4.93 -3.95 -2.76
C SER A 64 -5.50 -3.14 -1.59
N LEU A 65 -5.15 -1.86 -1.48
CA LEU A 65 -5.74 -0.96 -0.48
C LEU A 65 -7.21 -0.67 -0.76
N GLU A 66 -7.61 -0.52 -2.02
CA GLU A 66 -9.00 -0.34 -2.44
C GLU A 66 -9.85 -1.58 -2.10
N GLU A 67 -9.33 -2.78 -2.39
CA GLU A 67 -9.99 -4.04 -1.99
C GLU A 67 -10.12 -4.17 -0.47
N THR A 68 -9.07 -3.78 0.28
CA THR A 68 -9.10 -3.79 1.75
C THR A 68 -10.13 -2.81 2.29
N ALA A 69 -10.25 -1.61 1.72
CA ALA A 69 -11.25 -0.63 2.09
C ALA A 69 -12.68 -1.15 1.82
N ALA A 70 -12.93 -1.75 0.66
CA ALA A 70 -14.21 -2.37 0.34
C ALA A 70 -14.56 -3.52 1.30
N ALA A 71 -13.58 -4.33 1.70
CA ALA A 71 -13.78 -5.37 2.70
C ALA A 71 -14.13 -4.78 4.08
N LEU A 72 -13.49 -3.67 4.48
CA LEU A 72 -13.80 -2.97 5.73
C LEU A 72 -15.21 -2.35 5.72
N ASP A 73 -15.68 -1.85 4.57
CA ASP A 73 -17.07 -1.39 4.43
C ASP A 73 -18.07 -2.52 4.64
N GLN A 74 -17.80 -3.71 4.09
CA GLN A 74 -18.64 -4.89 4.31
C GLN A 74 -18.64 -5.34 5.78
N ILE A 75 -17.47 -5.31 6.44
CA ILE A 75 -17.38 -5.63 7.87
C ILE A 75 -18.19 -4.62 8.68
N THR A 76 -18.08 -3.32 8.38
CA THR A 76 -18.80 -2.25 9.08
C THR A 76 -20.31 -2.43 8.93
N ALA A 77 -20.80 -2.74 7.73
CA ALA A 77 -22.20 -3.05 7.48
C ALA A 77 -22.69 -4.26 8.30
N ASN A 78 -21.89 -5.33 8.36
CA ASN A 78 -22.21 -6.54 9.14
C ASN A 78 -22.24 -6.27 10.65
N VAL A 79 -21.30 -5.46 11.16
CA VAL A 79 -21.27 -5.05 12.57
C VAL A 79 -22.50 -4.22 12.92
N SER A 80 -22.87 -3.26 12.07
CA SER A 80 -24.09 -2.45 12.25
C SER A 80 -25.35 -3.32 12.27
N ASN A 81 -25.47 -4.28 11.33
CA ASN A 81 -26.58 -5.21 11.29
C ASN A 81 -26.64 -6.08 12.56
N SER A 82 -25.50 -6.60 13.00
CA SER A 82 -25.39 -7.41 14.21
C SER A 82 -25.81 -6.63 15.47
N SER A 83 -25.42 -5.36 15.57
CA SER A 83 -25.88 -4.47 16.65
C SER A 83 -27.39 -4.29 16.63
N LYS A 84 -27.98 -4.00 15.46
CA LYS A 84 -29.42 -3.86 15.31
C LYS A 84 -30.17 -5.14 15.73
N ARG A 85 -29.67 -6.30 15.31
CA ARG A 85 -30.25 -7.60 15.69
C ARG A 85 -30.15 -7.87 17.19
N ALA A 86 -29.06 -7.42 17.85
CA ALA A 86 -28.93 -7.52 19.30
C ALA A 86 -29.97 -6.65 20.02
N ASP A 87 -30.23 -5.43 19.53
CA ASP A 87 -31.27 -4.56 20.07
C ASP A 87 -32.68 -5.15 19.88
N GLU A 88 -32.98 -5.72 18.72
CA GLU A 88 -34.23 -6.43 18.44
C GLU A 88 -34.41 -7.62 19.39
N ALA A 89 -33.39 -8.46 19.56
CA ALA A 89 -33.43 -9.59 20.48
C ALA A 89 -33.63 -9.15 21.94
N ARG A 90 -33.00 -8.05 22.35
CA ARG A 90 -33.19 -7.46 23.67
C ARG A 90 -34.63 -7.00 23.88
N ALA A 91 -35.24 -6.35 22.90
CA ALA A 91 -36.63 -5.92 22.98
C ALA A 91 -37.59 -7.12 23.14
N VAL A 92 -37.38 -8.18 22.36
CA VAL A 92 -38.15 -9.43 22.48
C VAL A 92 -37.99 -10.06 23.86
N ALA A 93 -36.77 -10.11 24.40
CA ALA A 93 -36.51 -10.64 25.73
C ALA A 93 -37.23 -9.85 26.84
N ILE A 94 -37.27 -8.52 26.73
CA ILE A 94 -38.02 -7.66 27.66
C ILE A 94 -39.52 -7.98 27.59
N GLN A 95 -40.10 -8.05 26.38
CA GLN A 95 -41.51 -8.37 26.20
C GLN A 95 -41.88 -9.77 26.74
N ALA A 96 -40.99 -10.75 26.53
CA ALA A 96 -41.17 -12.10 27.08
C ALA A 96 -41.14 -12.09 28.62
N ASN A 97 -40.24 -11.32 29.23
CA ASN A 97 -40.15 -11.16 30.68
C ASN A 97 -41.43 -10.51 31.26
N GLU A 98 -41.93 -9.45 30.63
CA GLU A 98 -43.19 -8.80 31.03
C GLU A 98 -44.38 -9.75 30.94
N SER A 99 -44.46 -10.53 29.85
CA SER A 99 -45.50 -11.53 29.65
C SER A 99 -45.44 -12.61 30.74
N ALA A 100 -44.25 -13.14 31.03
CA ALA A 100 -44.04 -14.12 32.10
C ALA A 100 -44.42 -13.57 33.48
N ARG A 101 -44.09 -12.30 33.77
CA ARG A 101 -44.47 -11.63 35.01
C ARG A 101 -46.00 -11.51 35.14
N HIS A 102 -46.69 -11.17 34.05
CA HIS A 102 -48.14 -11.12 34.02
C HIS A 102 -48.77 -12.50 34.22
N SER A 103 -48.29 -13.53 33.53
CA SER A 103 -48.73 -14.92 33.74
C SER A 103 -48.52 -15.37 35.19
N GLY A 104 -47.39 -15.00 35.81
CA GLY A 104 -47.13 -15.27 37.23
C GLY A 104 -48.16 -14.66 38.17
N GLN A 105 -48.61 -13.41 37.90
CA GLN A 105 -49.68 -12.76 38.67
C GLN A 105 -51.02 -13.50 38.53
N VAL A 106 -51.35 -13.97 37.32
CA VAL A 106 -52.57 -14.74 37.05
C VAL A 106 -52.55 -16.08 37.81
N VAL A 107 -51.44 -16.82 37.74
CA VAL A 107 -51.27 -18.08 38.47
C VAL A 107 -51.36 -17.87 39.98
N ALA A 108 -50.70 -16.85 40.52
CA ALA A 108 -50.78 -16.52 41.94
C ALA A 108 -52.22 -16.19 42.39
N SER A 109 -52.97 -15.46 41.55
CA SER A 109 -54.38 -15.16 41.79
C SER A 109 -55.24 -16.43 41.78
N ALA A 110 -55.00 -17.35 40.84
CA ALA A 110 -55.72 -18.62 40.75
C ALA A 110 -55.44 -19.53 41.95
N VAL A 111 -54.18 -19.64 42.38
CA VAL A 111 -53.81 -20.39 43.60
C VAL A 111 -54.47 -19.79 44.84
N GLY A 112 -54.45 -18.46 44.97
CA GLY A 112 -55.14 -17.77 46.07
C GLY A 112 -56.65 -18.00 46.09
N ALA A 113 -57.30 -18.09 44.91
CA ALA A 113 -58.71 -18.42 44.82
C ALA A 113 -59.01 -19.88 45.23
N MET A 114 -58.17 -20.83 44.82
CA MET A 114 -58.31 -22.24 45.24
C MET A 114 -58.13 -22.42 46.75
N GLY A 115 -57.16 -21.73 47.37
CA GLY A 115 -56.97 -21.78 48.83
C GLY A 115 -58.18 -21.24 49.61
N LYS A 116 -58.87 -20.21 49.09
CA LYS A 116 -60.12 -19.71 49.69
C LYS A 116 -61.27 -20.71 49.60
N ILE A 117 -61.35 -21.46 48.50
CA ILE A 117 -62.36 -22.53 48.33
C ILE A 117 -62.11 -23.66 49.33
N GLU A 118 -60.85 -24.04 49.53
CA GLU A 118 -60.46 -25.08 50.49
C GLU A 118 -60.78 -24.68 51.95
N GLN A 119 -60.49 -23.44 52.36
CA GLN A 119 -60.87 -22.96 53.70
C GLN A 119 -62.37 -22.83 53.96
N SER A 120 -63.19 -22.77 52.91
CA SER A 120 -64.65 -22.60 53.03
C SER A 120 -65.41 -23.93 53.02
N SER A 121 -64.71 -25.07 52.98
CA SER A 121 -65.25 -26.44 52.96
C SER A 121 -64.89 -27.19 54.25
#